data_AF-A0A536ARZ9-F1
#
_entry.id   AF-A0A536ARZ9-F1
#
_cell.length_a   1.000
_cell.length_b   1.000
_cell.length_c   1.000
_cell.angle_alpha   90.00
_cell.angle_beta   90.00
_cell.angle_gamma   90.00
#
_symmetry.space_group_name_H-M   'P 1'
#
loop_
_entity.id
_entity.type
_entity.pdbx_description
1 polymer ?
#
loop_
_entity_poly.entity_id
_entity_poly.type
_entity_poly.pdbx_seq_one_letter_code
_entity_poly.pdbx_strand_id
1 'polypeptide(L)'
;MRSLRKKAGNSSGSLRTLILALMFVAALTLLAASAVHAGLLGQIDPFPGAAPPEALLGIVLATAAVAAFLSWARAWAFAMAATLLALLGTVYGLAVTLPRGEAGDVVYHASLLAGLIVAAGLLIRRRGLVD
;
A
#
# COMPACT_ATOMS: atom_id res chain seq x y z
N MET A 1 -38.96 -2.83 -7.37
CA MET A 1 -37.80 -3.52 -6.74
C MET A 1 -36.53 -3.65 -7.63
N ARG A 2 -36.55 -3.28 -8.92
CA ARG A 2 -35.37 -3.36 -9.83
C ARG A 2 -34.27 -2.31 -9.58
N SER A 3 -34.60 -1.20 -8.93
CA SER A 3 -33.71 -0.05 -8.68
C SER A 3 -32.64 -0.33 -7.61
N LEU A 4 -33.00 -1.01 -6.52
CA LEU A 4 -32.08 -1.28 -5.40
C LEU A 4 -30.94 -2.26 -5.78
N ARG A 5 -31.18 -3.16 -6.73
CA ARG A 5 -30.21 -4.16 -7.19
C ARG A 5 -29.10 -3.56 -8.08
N LYS A 6 -29.39 -2.46 -8.78
CA LYS A 6 -28.43 -1.77 -9.67
C LYS A 6 -27.37 -0.99 -8.88
N LYS A 7 -27.74 -0.44 -7.71
CA LYS A 7 -26.84 0.31 -6.82
C LYS A 7 -25.80 -0.59 -6.14
N ALA A 8 -26.20 -1.79 -5.72
CA ALA A 8 -25.32 -2.77 -5.08
C ALA A 8 -24.25 -3.37 -6.02
N GLY A 9 -24.56 -3.50 -7.33
CA GLY A 9 -23.59 -3.97 -8.33
C GLY A 9 -22.49 -2.96 -8.66
N ASN A 10 -22.77 -1.65 -8.57
CA ASN A 10 -21.82 -0.59 -8.91
C ASN A 10 -20.80 -0.32 -7.79
N SER A 11 -21.20 -0.51 -6.53
CA SER A 11 -20.35 -0.27 -5.35
C SER A 11 -19.24 -1.30 -5.16
N SER A 12 -19.46 -2.56 -5.54
CA SER A 12 -18.46 -3.63 -5.36
C SER A 12 -17.30 -3.52 -6.35
N GLY A 13 -17.58 -3.11 -7.59
CA GLY A 13 -16.57 -2.78 -8.60
C GLY A 13 -15.76 -1.54 -8.21
N SER A 14 -16.45 -0.47 -7.80
CA SER A 14 -15.81 0.77 -7.34
C SER A 14 -14.89 0.56 -6.13
N LEU A 15 -15.30 -0.25 -5.16
CA LEU A 15 -14.48 -0.53 -3.97
C LEU A 15 -13.24 -1.35 -4.31
N ARG A 16 -13.36 -2.35 -5.20
CA ARG A 16 -12.19 -3.13 -5.66
C ARG A 16 -11.18 -2.22 -6.37
N THR A 17 -11.66 -1.33 -7.24
CA THR A 17 -10.80 -0.34 -7.91
C THR A 17 -10.12 0.57 -6.91
N LEU A 18 -10.82 1.03 -5.88
CA LEU A 18 -10.23 1.85 -4.82
C LEU A 18 -9.13 1.10 -4.05
N ILE A 19 -9.37 -0.16 -3.65
CA ILE A 19 -8.35 -0.97 -2.96
C ILE A 19 -7.10 -1.11 -3.83
N LEU A 20 -7.28 -1.47 -5.11
CA LEU A 20 -6.17 -1.64 -6.04
C LEU A 20 -5.42 -0.32 -6.24
N ALA A 21 -6.13 0.79 -6.38
CA ALA A 21 -5.53 2.11 -6.50
C ALA A 21 -4.69 2.47 -5.26
N LEU A 22 -5.22 2.24 -4.05
CA LEU A 22 -4.49 2.47 -2.80
C LEU A 22 -3.21 1.61 -2.73
N MET A 23 -3.29 0.33 -3.09
CA MET A 23 -2.13 -0.56 -3.11
C MET A 23 -1.07 -0.11 -4.14
N PHE A 24 -1.50 0.27 -5.35
CA PHE A 24 -0.58 0.77 -6.38
C PHE A 24 0.08 2.09 -5.98
N VAL A 25 -0.69 3.04 -5.44
CA VAL A 25 -0.16 4.31 -4.96
C VAL A 25 0.87 4.04 -3.86
N ALA A 26 0.54 3.25 -2.84
CA ALA A 26 1.47 2.90 -1.77
C ALA A 26 2.75 2.23 -2.28
N ALA A 27 2.63 1.32 -3.24
CA ALA A 27 3.77 0.65 -3.85
C ALA A 27 4.68 1.64 -4.61
N LEU A 28 4.08 2.53 -5.40
CA LEU A 28 4.84 3.58 -6.11
C LEU A 28 5.49 4.56 -5.13
N THR A 29 4.82 4.91 -4.03
CA THR A 29 5.41 5.76 -2.99
C THR A 29 6.65 5.10 -2.37
N LEU A 30 6.58 3.82 -2.00
CA LEU A 30 7.73 3.07 -1.48
C LEU A 30 8.89 2.99 -2.48
N LEU A 31 8.59 2.75 -3.76
CA LEU A 31 9.61 2.71 -4.81
C LEU A 31 10.26 4.09 -5.05
N ALA A 32 9.46 5.15 -5.02
CA ALA A 32 9.95 6.51 -5.16
C ALA A 32 10.82 6.92 -3.96
N ALA A 33 10.39 6.62 -2.74
CA ALA A 33 11.16 6.85 -1.52
C ALA A 33 12.49 6.08 -1.55
N SER A 34 12.47 4.82 -1.97
CA SER A 34 13.68 4.02 -2.16
C SER A 34 14.65 4.67 -3.16
N ALA A 35 14.14 5.19 -4.28
CA ALA A 35 14.94 5.90 -5.27
C ALA A 35 15.53 7.22 -4.73
N VAL A 36 14.79 7.95 -3.90
CA VAL A 36 15.28 9.13 -3.17
C VAL A 36 16.42 8.74 -2.22
N HIS A 37 16.19 7.76 -1.35
CA HIS A 37 17.17 7.28 -0.37
C HIS A 37 18.43 6.67 -1.02
N ALA A 38 18.29 6.07 -2.21
CA ALA A 38 19.40 5.56 -3.01
C ALA A 38 20.17 6.66 -3.78
N GLY A 39 19.68 7.91 -3.75
CA GLY A 39 20.27 9.04 -4.49
C GLY A 39 20.02 9.02 -6.00
N LEU A 40 19.12 8.14 -6.49
CA LEU A 40 18.80 8.03 -7.92
C LEU A 40 18.03 9.24 -8.46
N LEU A 41 17.38 9.99 -7.58
CA LEU A 41 16.64 11.22 -7.90
C LEU A 41 17.39 12.49 -7.45
N GLY A 42 18.68 12.36 -7.15
CA GLY A 42 19.52 13.42 -6.58
C GLY A 42 19.72 13.27 -5.07
N GLN A 43 20.57 14.14 -4.49
CA GLN A 43 20.92 14.15 -3.07
C GLN A 43 19.85 14.87 -2.23
N ILE A 44 18.58 14.46 -2.37
CA ILE A 44 17.45 15.09 -1.67
C ILE A 44 17.46 14.67 -0.19
N ASP A 45 17.49 13.36 0.08
CA ASP A 45 17.64 12.78 1.41
C ASP A 45 18.36 11.42 1.31
N PRO A 46 19.70 11.42 1.24
CA PRO A 46 20.46 10.19 1.09
C PRO A 46 20.47 9.39 2.40
N PHE A 47 19.69 8.30 2.44
CA PHE A 47 19.71 7.32 3.53
C PHE A 47 19.78 5.87 3.00
N PRO A 48 20.98 5.41 2.58
CA PRO A 48 21.14 4.11 1.90
C PRO A 48 20.62 2.89 2.67
N GLY A 49 20.52 2.99 4.00
CA GLY A 49 19.97 1.92 4.85
C GLY A 49 18.47 1.69 4.66
N ALA A 50 17.71 2.71 4.24
CA ALA A 50 16.26 2.60 4.00
C ALA A 50 15.91 2.18 2.56
N ALA A 51 16.80 2.41 1.59
CA ALA A 51 16.50 2.15 0.19
C ALA A 51 16.17 0.67 -0.12
N PRO A 52 16.95 -0.34 0.33
CA PRO A 52 16.63 -1.74 0.02
C PRO A 52 15.31 -2.24 0.66
N PRO A 53 15.03 -1.98 1.96
CA PRO A 53 13.74 -2.34 2.56
C PRO A 53 12.54 -1.74 1.83
N GLU A 54 12.59 -0.46 1.48
CA GLU A 54 11.48 0.20 0.80
C GLU A 54 11.27 -0.33 -0.62
N ALA A 55 12.35 -0.59 -1.37
CA ALA A 55 12.26 -1.22 -2.69
C ALA A 55 11.59 -2.59 -2.60
N LEU A 56 12.02 -3.43 -1.64
CA LEU A 56 11.48 -4.76 -1.46
C LEU A 56 9.99 -4.72 -1.16
N LEU A 57 9.57 -3.87 -0.21
CA LEU A 57 8.16 -3.71 0.15
C LEU A 57 7.34 -3.17 -1.02
N GLY A 58 7.87 -2.18 -1.74
CA GLY A 58 7.23 -1.62 -2.93
C GLY A 58 7.01 -2.65 -4.03
N ILE A 59 8.02 -3.48 -4.34
CA ILE A 59 7.92 -4.56 -5.33
C ILE A 59 6.90 -5.62 -4.90
N VAL A 60 6.95 -6.08 -3.64
CA VAL A 60 6.00 -7.08 -3.12
C VAL A 60 4.57 -6.56 -3.17
N LEU A 61 4.34 -5.29 -2.80
CA LEU A 61 3.02 -4.70 -2.85
C LEU A 61 2.53 -4.47 -4.28
N ALA A 62 3.40 -4.02 -5.19
CA ALA A 62 3.08 -3.86 -6.60
C ALA A 62 2.70 -5.19 -7.27
N THR A 63 3.50 -6.24 -7.04
CA THR A 63 3.22 -7.57 -7.59
C THR A 63 1.89 -8.13 -7.07
N ALA A 64 1.60 -7.91 -5.79
CA ALA A 64 0.32 -8.30 -5.19
C ALA A 64 -0.87 -7.49 -5.76
N ALA A 65 -0.71 -6.19 -5.99
CA ALA A 65 -1.71 -5.36 -6.64
C ALA A 65 -2.00 -5.81 -8.07
N VAL A 66 -0.96 -6.11 -8.85
CA VAL A 66 -1.09 -6.66 -10.21
C VAL A 66 -1.80 -8.03 -10.19
N ALA A 67 -1.40 -8.93 -9.30
CA ALA A 67 -2.04 -10.24 -9.16
C ALA A 67 -3.52 -10.12 -8.79
N ALA A 68 -3.89 -9.21 -7.88
CA ALA A 68 -5.26 -8.94 -7.47
C ALA A 68 -6.09 -8.22 -8.56
N PHE A 69 -5.45 -7.43 -9.41
CA PHE A 69 -6.06 -6.86 -10.60
C PHE A 69 -6.43 -7.96 -11.61
N LEU A 70 -5.50 -8.88 -11.89
CA LEU A 70 -5.71 -9.99 -12.81
C LEU A 70 -6.70 -11.05 -12.29
N SER A 71 -6.61 -11.43 -11.02
CA SER A 71 -7.47 -12.45 -10.42
C SER A 71 -7.73 -12.20 -8.93
N TRP A 72 -8.81 -11.47 -8.63
CA TRP A 72 -9.16 -11.10 -7.26
C TRP A 72 -9.31 -12.30 -6.31
N ALA A 73 -10.09 -13.31 -6.72
CA ALA A 73 -10.42 -14.44 -5.85
C ALA A 73 -9.18 -15.24 -5.45
N ARG A 74 -8.22 -15.41 -6.37
CA ARG A 74 -7.00 -16.19 -6.15
C ARG A 74 -5.93 -15.40 -5.41
N ALA A 75 -5.82 -14.10 -5.70
CA ALA A 75 -4.75 -13.26 -5.16
C ALA A 75 -5.13 -12.49 -3.89
N TRP A 76 -6.37 -12.57 -3.41
CA TRP A 76 -6.80 -11.82 -2.22
C TRP A 76 -5.93 -12.08 -0.99
N ALA A 77 -5.58 -13.35 -0.72
CA ALA A 77 -4.73 -13.68 0.43
C ALA A 77 -3.32 -13.11 0.29
N PHE A 78 -2.78 -13.12 -0.94
CA PHE A 78 -1.49 -12.53 -1.25
C PHE A 78 -1.51 -11.00 -1.14
N ALA A 79 -2.57 -10.35 -1.63
CA ALA A 79 -2.80 -8.92 -1.47
C ALA A 79 -2.90 -8.50 0.00
N MET A 80 -3.59 -9.30 0.83
CA MET A 80 -3.65 -9.08 2.27
C MET A 80 -2.27 -9.21 2.90
N ALA A 81 -1.55 -10.31 2.65
CA ALA A 81 -0.23 -10.55 3.22
C ALA A 81 0.77 -9.45 2.84
N ALA A 82 0.80 -9.05 1.57
CA ALA A 82 1.65 -7.96 1.09
C ALA A 82 1.30 -6.62 1.75
N THR A 83 0.01 -6.31 1.91
CA THR A 83 -0.45 -5.09 2.57
C THR A 83 -0.06 -5.08 4.05
N LEU A 84 -0.20 -6.22 4.76
CA LEU A 84 0.22 -6.35 6.15
C LEU A 84 1.74 -6.27 6.31
N LEU A 85 2.49 -6.86 5.39
CA LEU A 85 3.95 -6.75 5.38
C LEU A 85 4.39 -5.29 5.18
N ALA A 86 3.77 -4.58 4.23
CA ALA A 86 4.01 -3.15 4.02
C ALA A 86 3.64 -2.34 5.26
N LEU A 87 2.51 -2.63 5.93
CA LEU A 87 2.13 -1.97 7.18
C LEU A 87 3.21 -2.11 8.26
N LEU A 88 3.65 -3.34 8.52
CA LEU A 88 4.68 -3.61 9.51
C LEU A 88 6.00 -2.93 9.15
N GLY A 89 6.38 -2.97 7.87
CA GLY A 89 7.55 -2.28 7.35
C GLY A 89 7.47 -0.76 7.53
N THR A 90 6.34 -0.14 7.25
CA THR A 90 6.13 1.31 7.42
C THR A 90 6.11 1.70 8.91
N VAL A 91 5.53 0.88 9.80
CA VAL A 91 5.60 1.11 11.25
C VAL A 91 7.04 1.07 11.73
N TYR A 92 7.82 0.09 11.27
CA TYR A 92 9.25 0.00 11.59
C TYR A 92 10.02 1.21 11.05
N GLY A 93 9.81 1.58 9.79
CA GLY A 93 10.41 2.77 9.18
C GLY A 93 10.12 4.04 9.98
N LEU A 94 8.84 4.25 10.36
CA LEU A 94 8.45 5.39 11.19
C LEU A 94 9.16 5.40 12.55
N ALA A 95 9.30 4.23 13.20
CA ALA A 95 10.02 4.13 14.47
C ALA A 95 11.52 4.48 14.34
N VAL A 96 12.13 4.19 13.20
CA VAL A 96 13.52 4.57 12.88
C VAL A 96 13.64 6.05 12.51
N THR A 97 12.64 6.61 11.82
CA THR A 97 12.62 8.01 11.38
C THR A 97 12.34 8.98 12.52
N LEU A 98 11.45 8.65 13.46
CA LEU A 98 11.05 9.57 14.53
C LEU A 98 12.24 10.16 15.32
N PRO A 99 13.27 9.39 15.72
CA PRO A 99 14.47 9.92 16.36
C PRO A 99 15.33 10.83 15.47
N ARG A 100 15.25 10.68 14.14
CA ARG A 100 16.03 11.50 13.18
C ARG A 100 15.44 12.92 13.05
N GLY A 101 14.13 13.07 13.27
CA GLY A 101 13.46 14.38 13.26
C GLY A 101 13.25 14.99 11.87
N GLU A 102 13.50 14.23 10.80
CA GLU A 102 13.26 14.63 9.40
C GLU A 102 11.75 14.71 9.15
N ALA A 103 11.20 15.94 9.12
CA ALA A 103 9.75 16.14 9.02
C ALA A 103 9.16 15.54 7.72
N GLY A 104 9.92 15.57 6.61
CA GLY A 104 9.51 14.97 5.34
C GLY A 104 9.29 13.47 5.44
N ASP A 105 10.26 12.75 6.00
CA ASP A 105 10.17 11.31 6.21
C ASP A 105 9.03 10.93 7.15
N VAL A 106 8.81 11.71 8.23
CA VAL A 106 7.71 11.45 9.17
C VAL A 106 6.36 11.59 8.47
N VAL A 107 6.16 12.66 7.69
CA VAL A 107 4.93 12.91 6.94
C VAL A 107 4.70 11.82 5.91
N TYR A 108 5.74 11.40 5.20
CA TYR A 108 5.68 10.30 4.23
C TYR A 108 5.25 8.99 4.90
N HIS A 109 5.93 8.56 5.97
CA HIS A 109 5.62 7.31 6.67
C HIS A 109 4.21 7.34 7.27
N ALA A 110 3.81 8.45 7.89
CA ALA A 110 2.48 8.60 8.47
C ALA A 110 1.37 8.54 7.40
N SER A 111 1.58 9.20 6.26
CA SER A 111 0.62 9.20 5.14
C SER A 111 0.50 7.82 4.49
N LEU A 112 1.64 7.15 4.27
CA LEU A 112 1.69 5.78 3.75
C LEU A 112 0.99 4.81 4.71
N LEU A 113 1.25 4.92 6.01
CA LEU A 113 0.62 4.10 7.05
C LEU A 113 -0.91 4.26 7.03
N ALA A 114 -1.41 5.49 6.97
CA ALA A 114 -2.85 5.74 6.89
C ALA A 114 -3.48 5.10 5.65
N GLY A 115 -2.85 5.25 4.48
CA GLY A 115 -3.32 4.64 3.24
C GLY A 115 -3.35 3.11 3.29
N LEU A 116 -2.31 2.49 3.85
CA LEU A 116 -2.22 1.04 4.03
C LEU A 116 -3.24 0.51 5.04
N ILE A 117 -3.52 1.23 6.13
CA ILE A 117 -4.57 0.87 7.11
C ILE A 117 -5.93 0.84 6.42
N VAL A 118 -6.22 1.87 5.61
CA VAL A 118 -7.47 1.91 4.84
C VAL A 118 -7.52 0.74 3.86
N ALA A 119 -6.45 0.48 3.10
CA ALA A 119 -6.40 -0.64 2.16
C ALA A 119 -6.65 -1.99 2.85
N ALA A 120 -5.99 -2.24 3.99
CA ALA A 120 -6.16 -3.45 4.79
C ALA A 120 -7.59 -3.60 5.33
N GLY A 121 -8.15 -2.53 5.92
CA GLY A 121 -9.53 -2.53 6.42
C GLY A 121 -10.56 -2.81 5.33
N LEU A 122 -10.36 -2.25 4.14
CA LEU A 122 -11.23 -2.52 2.98
C LEU A 122 -11.07 -3.95 2.45
N LEU A 123 -9.85 -4.50 2.42
CA LEU A 123 -9.59 -5.89 2.05
C LEU A 123 -10.27 -6.87 3.02
N ILE A 124 -10.21 -6.62 4.32
CA ILE A 124 -10.88 -7.42 5.37
C ILE A 124 -12.40 -7.36 5.17
N ARG A 125 -12.96 -6.15 5.08
CA ARG A 125 -14.41 -5.96 4.93
C ARG A 125 -14.96 -6.65 3.70
N ARG A 126 -14.20 -6.71 2.61
CA ARG A 126 -14.65 -7.34 1.36
C ARG A 126 -14.54 -8.86 1.38
N ARG A 127 -13.78 -9.47 2.30
CA ARG A 127 -13.76 -10.93 2.50
C ARG A 127 -15.05 -11.38 3.18
N GLY A 128 -15.43 -10.74 4.28
CA GLY A 128 -16.66 -11.06 5.02
C GLY A 128 -17.98 -10.70 4.32
N LEU A 129 -17.94 -10.19 3.08
CA LEU A 129 -19.12 -10.01 2.22
C LEU A 129 -19.22 -11.06 1.10
N VAL A 130 -18.18 -11.89 0.94
CA VAL A 130 -18.09 -12.93 -0.10
C VAL A 130 -18.29 -14.32 0.49
N ASP A 131 -17.97 -14.47 1.78
CA ASP A 131 -18.30 -15.63 2.62
C ASP A 131 -19.72 -15.48 3.18
#